data_AF-A0A643IZ91-F1
#
_entry.id   AF-A0A643IZ91-F1
#
_cell.length_a   1.000
_cell.length_b   1.000
_cell.length_c   1.000
_cell.angle_alpha   90.00
_cell.angle_beta   90.00
_cell.angle_gamma   90.00
#
_symmetry.space_group_name_H-M   'P 1'
#
loop_
_entity.id
_entity.type
_entity.pdbx_description
1 polymer ?
#
loop_
_entity_poly.entity_id
_entity_poly.type
_entity_poly.pdbx_seq_one_letter_code
_entity_poly.pdbx_strand_id
1 'polypeptide(L)' 'MSISQHLVTHQCMNCGQHHPLHLVRQILPAENTPEGEAEVLVCPCCGSYDVHQLKAVRDEH' A
#
# COMPACT_ATOMS: atom_id res chain seq x y z
N MET A 1 -17.06 15.18 1.61
CA MET A 1 -16.39 15.17 0.30
C MET A 1 -15.33 14.08 0.32
N SER A 2 -15.52 12.96 -0.39
CA SER A 2 -14.60 11.82 -0.40
C SER A 2 -13.55 11.99 -1.50
N ILE A 3 -12.43 12.63 -1.16
CA ILE A 3 -11.32 12.88 -2.10
C ILE A 3 -10.29 11.72 -2.06
N SER A 4 -10.44 10.78 -1.14
CA SER A 4 -9.37 9.84 -0.77
C SER A 4 -9.25 8.58 -1.65
N GLN A 5 -10.13 8.36 -2.64
CA GLN A 5 -10.17 7.09 -3.39
C GLN A 5 -9.15 7.03 -4.54
N HIS A 6 -8.63 8.16 -5.03
CA HIS A 6 -7.68 8.19 -6.15
C HIS A 6 -6.30 8.74 -5.78
N LEU A 7 -6.07 9.13 -4.52
CA LEU A 7 -4.78 9.66 -4.12
C LEU A 7 -3.75 8.53 -4.12
N VAL A 8 -2.79 8.65 -5.02
CA VAL A 8 -1.61 7.81 -5.07
C VAL A 8 -0.77 8.10 -3.83
N THR A 9 -0.60 7.10 -2.98
CA THR A 9 0.08 7.23 -1.68
C THR A 9 1.18 6.21 -1.48
N HIS A 10 1.31 5.22 -2.36
CA HIS A 10 2.27 4.13 -2.21
C HIS A 10 3.04 3.89 -3.52
N GLN A 11 4.29 3.44 -3.39
CA GLN A 11 5.18 3.05 -4.49
C GLN A 11 5.66 1.63 -4.27
N CYS A 12 5.61 0.81 -5.32
CA CYS A 12 6.29 -0.47 -5.33
C CYS A 12 7.77 -0.28 -5.71
N MET A 13 8.68 -0.73 -4.87
CA MET A 13 10.12 -0.61 -5.09
C MET A 13 10.65 -1.64 -6.11
N ASN A 14 9.88 -2.71 -6.37
CA ASN A 14 10.25 -3.74 -7.34
C ASN A 14 9.94 -3.32 -8.80
N CYS A 15 8.76 -2.74 -9.07
CA CYS A 15 8.36 -2.35 -10.43
C CYS A 15 8.26 -0.84 -10.64
N GLY A 16 8.49 -0.03 -9.60
CA GLY A 16 8.44 1.43 -9.64
C GLY A 16 7.04 2.03 -9.76
N GLN A 17 5.99 1.20 -9.85
CA GLN A 17 4.62 1.66 -10.02
C GLN A 17 4.05 2.29 -8.76
N HIS A 18 3.15 3.24 -8.94
CA HIS A 18 2.49 3.93 -7.84
C HIS A 18 1.00 3.59 -7.77
N HIS A 19 0.52 3.42 -6.55
CA HIS A 19 -0.84 2.98 -6.29
C HIS A 19 -1.47 3.74 -5.10
N PRO A 20 -2.79 3.91 -5.09
CA PRO A 20 -3.52 4.29 -3.89
C PRO A 20 -3.52 3.13 -2.87
N LEU A 21 -3.59 3.46 -1.58
CA LEU A 21 -3.56 2.48 -0.47
C LEU A 21 -4.57 1.33 -0.65
N HIS A 22 -5.81 1.64 -1.06
CA HIS A 22 -6.87 0.65 -1.16
C HIS A 22 -6.62 -0.44 -2.22
N LEU A 23 -5.73 -0.19 -3.21
CA LEU A 23 -5.36 -1.18 -4.22
C LEU A 23 -4.18 -2.07 -3.79
N VAL A 24 -3.34 -1.59 -2.87
CA VAL A 24 -2.19 -2.37 -2.39
C VAL A 24 -2.48 -3.10 -1.08
N ARG A 25 -3.46 -2.65 -0.31
CA ARG A 25 -3.80 -3.23 1.00
C ARG A 25 -4.61 -4.51 0.83
N GLN A 26 -4.10 -5.60 1.38
CA GLN A 26 -4.77 -6.90 1.41
C GLN A 26 -4.80 -7.47 2.83
N ILE A 27 -5.83 -8.25 3.13
CA ILE A 27 -5.93 -9.02 4.36
C ILE A 27 -5.71 -10.49 3.99
N LEU A 28 -4.68 -11.10 4.57
CA LEU A 28 -4.33 -12.49 4.31
C LEU A 28 -4.50 -13.34 5.57
N PRO A 29 -4.86 -14.63 5.46
CA PRO A 29 -4.84 -15.54 6.59
C PRO A 29 -3.45 -15.61 7.22
N ALA A 30 -3.40 -15.52 8.54
CA ALA A 30 -2.17 -15.60 9.33
C ALA A 30 -2.44 -16.46 10.57
N GLU A 31 -2.30 -17.78 10.43
CA GLU A 31 -2.59 -18.78 11.48
C GLU A 31 -1.77 -18.58 12.77
N ASN A 32 -0.68 -17.81 12.69
CA ASN A 32 0.21 -17.52 13.81
C ASN A 32 -0.11 -16.20 14.54
N THR A 33 -1.12 -15.44 14.09
CA THR A 33 -1.61 -14.27 14.82
C THR A 33 -2.87 -14.63 15.62
N PRO A 34 -3.09 -14.05 16.81
CA PRO A 34 -4.33 -14.24 17.56
C PRO A 34 -5.58 -13.91 16.76
N GLU A 35 -5.46 -12.97 15.83
CA GLU A 35 -6.55 -12.50 14.96
C GLU A 35 -6.82 -13.46 13.78
N GLY A 36 -5.90 -14.37 13.47
CA GLY A 36 -6.02 -15.30 12.33
C GLY A 36 -5.83 -14.66 10.96
N GLU A 37 -5.61 -13.35 10.90
CA GLU A 37 -5.45 -12.54 9.70
C GLU A 37 -4.33 -11.50 9.90
N ALA A 38 -3.70 -11.08 8.80
CA ALA A 38 -2.70 -10.03 8.77
C ALA A 38 -2.94 -9.07 7.61
N GLU A 39 -2.87 -7.77 7.89
CA GLU A 39 -2.86 -6.73 6.87
C GLU A 39 -1.46 -6.60 6.26
N VAL A 40 -1.39 -6.68 4.93
CA VAL A 40 -0.14 -6.58 4.16
C VAL A 40 -0.30 -5.64 2.98
N LEU A 41 0.81 -5.10 2.50
CA LEU A 41 0.87 -4.31 1.28
C LEU A 41 1.45 -5.15 0.16
N VAL A 42 0.71 -5.29 -0.95
CA VAL A 42 1.07 -6.09 -2.12
C VAL A 42 0.85 -5.27 -3.38
N CYS A 43 1.86 -5.22 -4.24
CA CYS A 43 1.72 -4.56 -5.54
C CYS A 43 0.75 -5.34 -6.45
N PRO A 44 -0.35 -4.74 -6.94
CA PRO A 44 -1.29 -5.44 -7.81
C PRO A 44 -0.71 -5.74 -9.20
N CYS A 45 0.38 -5.08 -9.59
CA CYS A 45 1.00 -5.28 -10.90
C CYS A 45 2.02 -6.42 -10.92
N CYS A 46 2.76 -6.64 -9.83
CA CYS A 46 3.88 -7.61 -9.81
C CYS A 46 3.87 -8.58 -8.63
N GLY A 47 2.93 -8.45 -7.69
CA GLY A 47 2.82 -9.32 -6.51
C GLY A 47 3.90 -9.09 -5.43
N SER A 48 4.79 -8.11 -5.61
CA SER A 48 5.81 -7.80 -4.61
C SER A 48 5.23 -7.21 -3.33
N TYR A 49 5.80 -7.57 -2.18
CA TYR A 49 5.51 -7.00 -0.87
C TYR A 49 6.35 -5.75 -0.57
N ASP A 50 7.32 -5.40 -1.43
CA ASP A 50 8.17 -4.23 -1.25
C ASP A 50 7.45 -2.96 -1.73
N VAL A 51 6.46 -2.54 -0.95
CA VAL A 51 5.57 -1.40 -1.21
C VAL A 51 5.70 -0.40 -0.06
N HIS A 52 6.07 0.84 -0.38
CA HIS A 52 6.35 1.89 0.61
C HIS A 52 5.38 3.05 0.46
N GLN A 53 5.03 3.68 1.58
CA GLN A 53 4.24 4.90 1.58
C GLN A 53 5.10 6.08 1.07
N LEU A 54 4.58 6.82 0.11
CA LEU A 54 5.17 8.07 -0.36
C LEU A 54 5.10 9.11 0.76
N LYS A 55 6.25 9.69 1.12
CA LYS A 55 6.29 10.83 2.03
C LYS A 55 5.68 12.05 1.33
N ALA A 56 4.70 12.70 1.96
CA ALA A 56 4.27 14.01 1.52
C ALA A 56 5.44 14.97 1.71
N VAL A 57 6.09 15.37 0.62
CA VAL A 57 6.95 16.55 0.62
C VAL A 57 6.03 17.75 0.81
N ARG A 58 5.98 18.29 2.02
CA ARG A 58 5.50 19.66 2.21
C ARG A 58 6.59 20.55 1.63
N ASP A 59 6.31 21.20 0.50
CA ASP A 59 7.10 22.34 0.04
C ASP A 59 7.06 23.40 1.15
N GLU A 60 8.11 23.48 1.96
CA GLU A 60 8.34 24.59 2.86
C GLU A 60 9.01 25.70 2.03
N HIS A 61 8.20 26.65 1.53
CA HIS A 61 8.67 27.92 0.98
C HIS A 61 8.63 29.01 2.04
#